data_AF-A0A7W1B554-F1
#
_entry.id   AF-A0A7W1B554-F1
#
_cell.length_a   1.000
_cell.length_b   1.000
_cell.length_c   1.000
_cell.angle_alpha   90.00
_cell.angle_beta   90.00
_cell.angle_gamma   90.00
#
_symmetry.space_group_name_H-M   'P 1'
#
loop_
_entity.id
_entity.type
_entity.pdbx_description
1 polymer ?
#
loop_
_entity_poly.entity_id
_entity_poly.type
_entity_poly.pdbx_seq_one_letter_code
_entity_poly.pdbx_strand_id
1 'polypeptide(L)'
;MTAPCHARTVSKRWRGAMFVLLLALGGWEPFRSPNPDVTEGNQAYAEGRFDDALAAYDRAAKSGEVDPEGLAYDRGTVELKKAEATKDPVERQRLTDRALESLKQGARSKDPRVRGGANYNRGNALLGNDKLEDAIEAYKEALRENPNLDDARINLELAMRRRQKQQKQQQQQGQQGQQGQQGQQGQQGQQGQQGQQGQQGQQGQQ
;
A
#
# COMPACT_ATOMS: atom_id res chain seq x y z
N MET A 1 40.33 22.25 -92.39
CA MET A 1 39.04 22.97 -92.52
C MET A 1 38.01 22.21 -91.69
N THR A 2 37.78 22.62 -90.45
CA THR A 2 36.77 22.01 -89.55
C THR A 2 36.00 23.15 -88.90
N ALA A 3 34.74 23.30 -89.30
CA ALA A 3 33.79 24.30 -88.82
C ALA A 3 32.57 23.56 -88.18
N PRO A 4 31.69 24.24 -87.45
CA PRO A 4 31.64 24.09 -86.00
C PRO A 4 30.29 23.62 -85.44
N CYS A 5 30.34 23.33 -84.14
CA CYS A 5 29.28 23.32 -83.14
C CYS A 5 27.95 24.01 -83.54
N HIS A 6 26.83 23.30 -83.40
CA HIS A 6 25.50 23.89 -83.31
C HIS A 6 24.75 23.39 -82.08
N ALA A 7 24.36 24.38 -81.28
CA ALA A 7 23.61 24.28 -80.06
C ALA A 7 22.20 23.69 -80.29
N ARG A 8 21.76 22.82 -79.39
CA ARG A 8 20.33 22.48 -79.26
C ARG A 8 19.71 23.35 -78.19
N THR A 9 18.87 24.28 -78.65
CA THR A 9 18.03 25.13 -77.83
C THR A 9 16.83 24.36 -77.27
N VAL A 10 16.55 24.69 -76.02
CA VAL A 10 15.44 24.33 -75.13
C VAL A 10 14.06 24.39 -75.80
N SER A 11 13.20 23.39 -75.56
CA SER A 11 11.75 23.56 -75.64
C SER A 11 11.10 23.17 -74.30
N LYS A 12 10.63 24.20 -73.59
CA LYS A 12 9.78 24.10 -72.39
C LYS A 12 8.47 23.43 -72.78
N ARG A 13 8.14 22.30 -72.14
CA ARG A 13 6.76 21.81 -72.07
C ARG A 13 6.31 21.91 -70.61
N TRP A 14 5.73 23.07 -70.30
CA TRP A 14 4.85 23.24 -69.15
C TRP A 14 3.68 22.26 -69.29
N ARG A 15 3.59 21.31 -68.36
CA ARG A 15 2.35 20.55 -68.11
C ARG A 15 2.11 20.55 -66.61
N GLY A 16 1.08 21.31 -66.23
CA GLY A 16 0.15 20.96 -65.16
C GLY A 16 0.72 20.82 -63.75
N ALA A 17 0.48 21.86 -62.96
CA ALA A 17 0.48 21.77 -61.51
C ALA A 17 -0.62 20.82 -61.03
N MET A 18 -0.32 19.99 -60.01
CA MET A 18 -1.25 19.78 -58.91
C MET A 18 -0.43 19.52 -57.64
N PHE A 19 -0.33 20.57 -56.82
CA PHE A 19 0.04 20.47 -55.41
C PHE A 19 -0.93 19.49 -54.74
N VAL A 20 -0.44 18.36 -54.23
CA VAL A 20 -1.20 17.62 -53.22
C VAL A 20 -0.88 18.25 -51.87
N LEU A 21 -1.79 19.15 -51.51
CA LEU A 21 -1.96 19.73 -50.21
C LEU A 21 -2.19 18.60 -49.18
N LEU A 22 -1.30 18.48 -48.21
CA LEU A 22 -1.60 17.87 -46.92
C LEU A 22 -2.88 18.50 -46.39
N LEU A 23 -3.89 17.67 -46.08
CA LEU A 23 -5.04 17.88 -45.18
C LEU A 23 -6.27 17.18 -45.75
N ALA A 24 -6.56 15.97 -45.25
CA ALA A 24 -7.89 15.63 -44.73
C ALA A 24 -7.89 14.16 -44.28
N LEU A 25 -7.95 13.92 -42.96
CA LEU A 25 -9.18 13.69 -42.18
C LEU A 25 -9.51 12.19 -42.12
N GLY A 26 -9.28 11.62 -40.94
CA GLY A 26 -9.50 10.21 -40.64
C GLY A 26 -8.24 9.61 -40.02
N GLY A 27 -7.75 10.22 -38.93
CA GLY A 27 -6.63 9.71 -38.17
C GLY A 27 -6.93 8.29 -37.71
N TRP A 28 -6.39 7.31 -38.42
CA TRP A 28 -6.16 6.01 -37.86
C TRP A 28 -4.99 6.20 -36.89
N GLU A 29 -5.29 6.47 -35.63
CA GLU A 29 -4.33 6.43 -34.53
C GLU A 29 -4.48 5.05 -33.87
N PRO A 30 -3.82 3.99 -34.36
CA PRO A 30 -3.60 2.86 -33.47
C PRO A 30 -2.69 3.39 -32.35
N PHE A 31 -2.82 2.94 -31.10
CA PHE A 31 -1.94 3.29 -29.96
C PHE A 31 -2.32 4.49 -29.05
N ARG A 32 -3.58 4.92 -28.95
CA ARG A 32 -4.05 5.55 -27.68
C ARG A 32 -4.22 4.42 -26.65
N SER A 33 -3.15 4.04 -25.97
CA SER A 33 -2.64 4.58 -24.70
C SER A 33 -3.54 4.18 -23.52
N PRO A 34 -2.97 3.67 -22.41
CA PRO A 34 -3.71 3.39 -21.18
C PRO A 34 -4.64 4.55 -20.78
N ASN A 35 -5.74 4.23 -20.09
CA ASN A 35 -6.83 5.17 -19.76
C ASN A 35 -6.29 6.55 -19.30
N PRO A 36 -6.75 7.67 -19.89
CA PRO A 36 -6.17 8.99 -19.66
C PRO A 36 -6.33 9.45 -18.21
N ASP A 37 -7.44 9.12 -17.54
CA ASP A 37 -7.66 9.45 -16.14
C ASP A 37 -6.72 8.66 -15.22
N VAL A 38 -6.40 7.40 -15.55
CA VAL A 38 -5.38 6.63 -14.82
C VAL A 38 -4.00 7.26 -15.00
N THR A 39 -3.68 7.69 -16.22
CA THR A 39 -2.40 8.36 -16.52
C THR A 39 -2.27 9.69 -15.76
N GLU A 40 -3.32 10.50 -15.77
CA GLU A 40 -3.38 11.75 -15.00
C GLU A 40 -3.25 11.49 -13.49
N GLY A 41 -3.93 10.46 -12.98
CA GLY A 41 -3.86 10.08 -11.57
C GLY A 41 -2.45 9.65 -11.15
N ASN A 42 -1.79 8.83 -11.96
CA ASN A 42 -0.40 8.43 -11.75
C ASN A 42 0.57 9.62 -11.78
N GLN A 43 0.35 10.57 -12.69
CA GLN A 43 1.16 11.79 -12.76
C GLN A 43 0.95 12.66 -11.51
N ALA A 44 -0.31 12.92 -11.13
CA ALA A 44 -0.62 13.69 -9.93
C ALA A 44 -0.03 13.05 -8.67
N TYR A 45 -0.05 11.71 -8.59
CA TYR A 45 0.59 10.97 -7.51
C TYR A 45 2.11 11.19 -7.47
N ALA A 46 2.78 11.10 -8.61
CA ALA A 46 4.23 11.34 -8.72
C ALA A 46 4.62 12.77 -8.29
N GLU A 47 3.72 13.74 -8.49
CA GLU A 47 3.88 15.13 -8.06
C GLU A 47 3.46 15.37 -6.60
N GLY A 48 3.00 14.34 -5.87
CA GLY A 48 2.52 14.45 -4.49
C GLY A 48 1.14 15.08 -4.35
N ARG A 49 0.43 15.32 -5.46
CA ARG A 49 -0.94 15.85 -5.51
C ARG A 49 -1.94 14.73 -5.28
N PHE A 50 -2.02 14.24 -4.05
CA PHE A 50 -2.81 13.05 -3.71
C PHE A 50 -4.32 13.21 -3.95
N ASP A 51 -4.87 14.40 -3.71
CA ASP A 51 -6.30 14.65 -3.95
C ASP A 51 -6.65 14.65 -5.45
N ASP A 52 -5.78 15.25 -6.27
CA ASP A 52 -5.93 15.22 -7.73
C ASP A 52 -5.81 13.79 -8.26
N ALA A 53 -4.88 13.00 -7.71
CA ALA A 53 -4.71 11.59 -8.07
C ALA A 53 -5.98 10.76 -7.79
N LEU A 54 -6.56 10.91 -6.59
CA LEU A 54 -7.78 10.20 -6.22
C LEU A 54 -8.98 10.64 -7.07
N ALA A 55 -9.10 11.93 -7.37
CA ALA A 55 -10.16 12.46 -8.23
C ALA A 55 -10.05 11.94 -9.67
N ALA A 56 -8.83 11.81 -10.20
CA ALA A 56 -8.59 11.21 -11.51
C ALA A 56 -8.99 9.71 -11.49
N TYR A 57 -8.58 8.95 -10.47
CA TYR A 57 -9.03 7.57 -10.33
C TYR A 57 -10.55 7.44 -10.16
N ASP A 58 -11.25 8.42 -9.58
CA ASP A 58 -12.73 8.46 -9.52
C ASP A 58 -13.36 8.59 -10.91
N ARG A 59 -12.75 9.37 -11.79
CA ARG A 59 -13.19 9.47 -13.19
C ARG A 59 -12.89 8.18 -13.95
N ALA A 60 -11.69 7.62 -13.77
CA ALA A 60 -11.30 6.34 -14.36
C ALA A 60 -12.29 5.22 -13.98
N ALA A 61 -12.67 5.12 -12.71
CA ALA A 61 -13.64 4.13 -12.23
C ALA A 61 -15.03 4.28 -12.88
N LYS A 62 -15.47 5.52 -13.13
CA LYS A 62 -16.77 5.81 -13.75
C LYS A 62 -16.84 5.44 -15.23
N SER A 63 -15.70 5.38 -15.92
CA SER A 63 -15.66 4.97 -17.33
C SER A 63 -16.08 3.51 -17.50
N GLY A 64 -15.84 2.64 -16.51
CA GLY A 64 -16.07 1.19 -16.61
C GLY A 64 -15.08 0.47 -17.52
N GLU A 65 -14.09 1.16 -18.07
CA GLU A 65 -13.10 0.63 -19.02
C GLU A 65 -11.77 0.22 -18.36
N VAL A 66 -11.67 0.37 -17.04
CA VAL A 66 -10.45 0.11 -16.27
C VAL A 66 -10.64 -1.12 -15.38
N ASP A 67 -9.60 -1.95 -15.27
CA ASP A 67 -9.55 -3.06 -14.32
C ASP A 67 -9.79 -2.54 -12.89
N PRO A 68 -10.89 -2.93 -12.23
CA PRO A 68 -11.23 -2.35 -10.93
C PRO A 68 -10.23 -2.73 -9.85
N GLU A 69 -9.65 -3.94 -9.91
CA GLU A 69 -8.63 -4.37 -8.95
C GLU A 69 -7.29 -3.62 -9.15
N GLY A 70 -6.84 -3.43 -10.39
CA GLY A 70 -5.68 -2.59 -10.71
C GLY A 70 -5.86 -1.15 -10.22
N LEU A 71 -7.02 -0.56 -10.50
CA LEU A 71 -7.34 0.79 -10.04
C LEU A 71 -7.45 0.89 -8.51
N ALA A 72 -7.96 -0.16 -7.85
CA ALA A 72 -8.01 -0.24 -6.39
C ALA A 72 -6.60 -0.31 -5.77
N TYR A 73 -5.66 -1.02 -6.41
CA TYR A 73 -4.25 -0.99 -6.00
C TYR A 73 -3.65 0.42 -6.09
N ASP A 74 -3.86 1.12 -7.21
CA ASP A 74 -3.35 2.47 -7.41
C ASP A 74 -3.93 3.44 -6.36
N ARG A 75 -5.25 3.39 -6.13
CA ARG A 75 -5.92 4.17 -5.08
C ARG A 75 -5.37 3.89 -3.69
N GLY A 76 -5.29 2.61 -3.32
CA GLY A 76 -4.81 2.23 -2.01
C GLY A 76 -3.38 2.71 -1.74
N THR A 77 -2.54 2.70 -2.78
CA THR A 77 -1.18 3.25 -2.71
C THR A 77 -1.18 4.76 -2.47
N VAL A 78 -2.01 5.52 -3.20
CA VAL A 78 -2.15 6.98 -2.99
C VAL A 78 -2.71 7.29 -1.60
N GLU A 79 -3.72 6.54 -1.14
CA GLU A 79 -4.33 6.71 0.18
C GLU A 79 -3.31 6.50 1.31
N LEU A 80 -2.43 5.50 1.19
CA LEU A 80 -1.32 5.32 2.13
C LEU A 80 -0.34 6.49 2.12
N LYS A 81 0.09 6.95 0.94
CA LYS A 81 1.01 8.09 0.88
C LYS A 81 0.40 9.36 1.45
N LYS A 82 -0.89 9.59 1.21
CA LYS A 82 -1.62 10.67 1.84
C LYS A 82 -1.72 10.51 3.36
N ALA A 83 -1.92 9.29 3.86
CA ALA A 83 -1.92 8.97 5.29
C ALA A 83 -0.55 9.27 5.95
N GLU A 84 0.54 8.89 5.27
CA GLU A 84 1.92 9.15 5.71
C GLU A 84 2.21 10.66 5.76
N ALA A 85 1.69 11.43 4.79
CA ALA A 85 1.91 12.87 4.69
C ALA A 85 1.07 13.72 5.67
N THR A 86 -0.07 13.23 6.13
CA THR A 86 -0.93 13.99 7.05
C THR A 86 -0.40 13.99 8.49
N LYS A 87 -0.57 15.12 9.18
CA LYS A 87 -0.24 15.29 10.61
C LYS A 87 -1.44 15.01 11.52
N ASP A 88 -2.65 15.09 10.98
CA ASP A 88 -3.86 14.82 11.75
C ASP A 88 -3.99 13.30 11.97
N PRO A 89 -3.96 12.82 13.23
CA PRO A 89 -4.07 11.41 13.52
C PRO A 89 -5.42 10.81 13.11
N VAL A 90 -6.51 11.58 13.16
CA VAL A 90 -7.85 11.09 12.78
C VAL A 90 -7.91 10.87 11.27
N GLU A 91 -7.46 11.84 10.50
CA GLU A 91 -7.39 11.72 9.04
C GLU A 91 -6.38 10.66 8.60
N ARG A 92 -5.24 10.53 9.30
CA ARG A 92 -4.27 9.46 9.06
C ARG A 92 -4.92 8.08 9.20
N GLN A 93 -5.65 7.87 10.30
CA GLN A 93 -6.31 6.60 10.56
C GLN A 93 -7.39 6.32 9.51
N ARG A 94 -8.22 7.32 9.18
CA ARG A 94 -9.25 7.19 8.15
C ARG A 94 -8.68 6.85 6.77
N LEU A 95 -7.58 7.50 6.38
CA LEU A 95 -6.88 7.21 5.13
C LEU A 95 -6.26 5.82 5.13
N THR A 96 -5.64 5.41 6.25
CA THR A 96 -5.08 4.07 6.41
C THR A 96 -6.16 2.99 6.27
N ASP A 97 -7.33 3.19 6.87
CA ASP A 97 -8.44 2.23 6.77
C ASP A 97 -8.99 2.13 5.35
N ARG A 98 -9.13 3.27 4.64
CA ARG A 98 -9.50 3.26 3.22
C ARG A 98 -8.47 2.53 2.37
N ALA A 99 -7.20 2.82 2.58
CA ALA A 99 -6.13 2.17 1.86
C ALA A 99 -6.12 0.66 2.06
N LEU A 100 -6.33 0.19 3.29
CA LEU A 100 -6.40 -1.25 3.59
C LEU A 100 -7.51 -1.96 2.81
N GLU A 101 -8.67 -1.30 2.64
CA GLU A 101 -9.77 -1.84 1.85
C GLU A 101 -9.47 -1.82 0.35
N SER A 102 -8.98 -0.69 -0.18
CA SER A 102 -8.54 -0.55 -1.56
C SER A 102 -7.46 -1.59 -1.93
N LEU A 103 -6.45 -1.79 -1.08
CA LEU A 103 -5.39 -2.76 -1.29
C LEU A 103 -5.88 -4.21 -1.16
N LYS A 104 -6.87 -4.47 -0.30
CA LYS A 104 -7.52 -5.78 -0.21
C LYS A 104 -8.28 -6.12 -1.50
N GLN A 105 -8.87 -5.12 -2.15
CA GLN A 105 -9.49 -5.29 -3.47
C GLN A 105 -8.42 -5.51 -4.55
N GLY A 106 -7.36 -4.70 -4.58
CA GLY A 106 -6.24 -4.88 -5.51
C GLY A 106 -5.54 -6.23 -5.39
N ALA A 107 -5.48 -6.80 -4.18
CA ALA A 107 -4.97 -8.14 -3.92
C ALA A 107 -5.78 -9.27 -4.59
N ARG A 108 -6.95 -8.97 -5.16
CA ARG A 108 -7.78 -9.92 -5.93
C ARG A 108 -7.52 -9.86 -7.45
N SER A 109 -6.66 -8.95 -7.91
CA SER A 109 -6.38 -8.78 -9.34
C SER A 109 -5.92 -10.09 -9.99
N LYS A 110 -6.20 -10.25 -11.28
CA LYS A 110 -5.66 -11.37 -12.06
C LYS A 110 -4.17 -11.21 -12.36
N ASP A 111 -3.64 -9.98 -12.32
CA ASP A 111 -2.21 -9.72 -12.51
C ASP A 111 -1.42 -10.04 -11.22
N PRO A 112 -0.48 -11.01 -11.24
CA PRO A 112 0.37 -11.31 -10.09
C PRO A 112 1.16 -10.11 -9.58
N ARG A 113 1.54 -9.18 -10.45
CA ARG A 113 2.30 -7.99 -10.07
C ARG A 113 1.45 -7.05 -9.22
N VAL A 114 0.17 -6.89 -9.59
CA VAL A 114 -0.80 -6.11 -8.81
C VAL A 114 -1.10 -6.82 -7.50
N ARG A 115 -1.35 -8.13 -7.50
CA ARG A 115 -1.57 -8.88 -6.24
C ARG A 115 -0.39 -8.78 -5.28
N GLY A 116 0.83 -8.96 -5.79
CA GLY A 116 2.05 -8.87 -5.00
C GLY A 116 2.26 -7.48 -4.43
N GLY A 117 2.15 -6.45 -5.27
CA GLY A 117 2.26 -5.04 -4.85
C GLY A 117 1.20 -4.63 -3.85
N ALA A 118 -0.06 -5.04 -4.07
CA ALA A 118 -1.16 -4.72 -3.18
C ALA A 118 -0.99 -5.35 -1.79
N ASN A 119 -0.59 -6.63 -1.74
CA ASN A 119 -0.30 -7.31 -0.48
C ASN A 119 0.92 -6.71 0.23
N TYR A 120 1.95 -6.30 -0.51
CA TYR A 120 3.11 -5.61 0.08
C TYR A 120 2.72 -4.28 0.73
N ASN A 121 2.01 -3.41 -0.01
CA ASN A 121 1.53 -2.13 0.52
C ASN A 121 0.56 -2.33 1.68
N ARG A 122 -0.30 -3.36 1.62
CA ARG A 122 -1.19 -3.72 2.73
C ARG A 122 -0.39 -4.13 3.96
N GLY A 123 0.67 -4.92 3.79
CA GLY A 123 1.60 -5.26 4.86
C GLY A 123 2.25 -4.04 5.50
N ASN A 124 2.68 -3.05 4.70
CA ASN A 124 3.25 -1.80 5.20
C ASN A 124 2.26 -1.02 6.07
N ALA A 125 1.02 -0.88 5.61
CA ALA A 125 -0.05 -0.23 6.34
C ALA A 125 -0.37 -0.93 7.68
N LEU A 126 -0.46 -2.26 7.66
CA LEU A 126 -0.72 -3.07 8.85
C LEU A 126 0.43 -3.01 9.85
N LEU A 127 1.67 -3.06 9.37
CA LEU A 127 2.87 -2.92 10.20
C LEU A 127 2.95 -1.55 10.87
N GLY A 128 2.61 -0.48 10.12
CA GLY A 128 2.54 0.88 10.65
C GLY A 128 1.48 1.06 11.73
N ASN A 129 0.41 0.26 11.69
CA ASN A 129 -0.68 0.27 12.66
C ASN A 129 -0.58 -0.85 13.72
N ASP A 130 0.61 -1.43 13.89
CA ASP A 130 0.92 -2.49 14.86
C ASP A 130 0.04 -3.75 14.77
N LYS A 131 -0.61 -3.97 13.63
CA LYS A 131 -1.38 -5.19 13.31
C LYS A 131 -0.43 -6.27 12.79
N LEU A 132 0.46 -6.73 13.66
CA LEU A 132 1.64 -7.51 13.28
C LEU A 132 1.32 -8.84 12.60
N GLU A 133 0.30 -9.56 13.07
CA GLU A 133 -0.07 -10.86 12.48
C GLU A 133 -0.62 -10.67 11.06
N ASP A 134 -1.51 -9.71 10.86
CA ASP A 134 -2.07 -9.42 9.54
C ASP A 134 -0.97 -8.92 8.58
N ALA A 135 -0.01 -8.14 9.08
CA ALA A 135 1.13 -7.66 8.30
C ALA A 135 2.01 -8.83 7.83
N ILE A 136 2.29 -9.80 8.72
CA ILE A 136 3.06 -11.01 8.41
C ILE A 136 2.38 -11.79 7.28
N GLU A 137 1.07 -12.02 7.37
CA GLU A 137 0.34 -12.74 6.32
C GLU A 137 0.34 -11.96 5.00
N ALA A 138 0.15 -10.64 5.03
CA ALA A 138 0.20 -9.82 3.83
C ALA A 138 1.57 -9.88 3.14
N TYR A 139 2.68 -9.78 3.87
CA TYR A 139 4.01 -9.92 3.26
C TYR A 139 4.28 -11.33 2.73
N LYS A 140 3.76 -12.37 3.39
CA LYS A 140 3.84 -13.74 2.87
C LYS A 140 3.10 -13.87 1.54
N GLU A 141 1.89 -13.31 1.43
CA GLU A 141 1.17 -13.28 0.15
C GLU A 141 1.95 -12.51 -0.92
N ALA A 142 2.53 -11.36 -0.58
CA ALA A 142 3.37 -10.60 -1.51
C ALA A 142 4.57 -11.41 -2.04
N LEU A 143 5.25 -12.16 -1.16
CA LEU A 143 6.39 -13.00 -1.51
C LEU A 143 5.99 -14.28 -2.26
N ARG A 144 4.75 -14.76 -2.14
CA ARG A 144 4.24 -15.86 -2.98
C ARG A 144 4.10 -15.42 -4.43
N GLU A 145 3.67 -14.19 -4.66
CA GLU A 145 3.52 -13.62 -6.00
C GLU A 145 4.85 -13.16 -6.59
N ASN A 146 5.72 -12.56 -5.77
CA ASN A 146 7.07 -12.15 -6.15
C ASN A 146 8.10 -12.58 -5.09
N PRO A 147 8.74 -13.75 -5.26
CA PRO A 147 9.76 -14.25 -4.33
C PRO A 147 11.01 -13.36 -4.22
N ASN A 148 11.24 -12.47 -5.19
CA ASN A 148 12.40 -11.58 -5.27
C ASN A 148 12.12 -10.18 -4.68
N LEU A 149 10.98 -9.99 -4.00
CA LEU A 149 10.63 -8.71 -3.38
C LEU A 149 11.37 -8.54 -2.04
N ASP A 150 12.64 -8.12 -2.10
CA ASP A 150 13.51 -8.00 -0.92
C ASP A 150 12.95 -7.11 0.18
N ASP A 151 12.29 -6.01 -0.17
CA ASP A 151 11.65 -5.12 0.81
C ASP A 151 10.55 -5.84 1.61
N ALA A 152 9.78 -6.73 0.97
CA ALA A 152 8.77 -7.53 1.66
C ALA A 152 9.41 -8.54 2.62
N ARG A 153 10.55 -9.13 2.23
CA ARG A 153 11.31 -10.05 3.09
C ARG A 153 11.87 -9.35 4.32
N ILE A 154 12.44 -8.16 4.15
CA ILE A 154 12.95 -7.33 5.26
C ILE A 154 11.80 -6.93 6.20
N ASN A 155 10.68 -6.45 5.64
CA ASN A 155 9.55 -6.02 6.46
C ASN A 155 8.84 -7.18 7.16
N LEU A 156 8.78 -8.37 6.53
CA LEU A 156 8.31 -9.59 7.16
C LEU A 156 9.15 -9.96 8.39
N GLU A 157 10.48 -9.91 8.25
CA GLU A 157 11.39 -10.16 9.37
C GLU A 157 11.17 -9.15 10.50
N LEU A 158 11.04 -7.87 10.17
CA LEU A 158 10.76 -6.81 11.13
C LEU A 158 9.43 -7.06 11.87
N ALA A 159 8.37 -7.40 11.14
CA ALA A 159 7.06 -7.71 11.72
C ALA A 159 7.14 -8.92 12.68
N MET A 160 7.82 -10.01 12.27
CA MET A 160 8.02 -11.18 13.12
C MET A 160 8.81 -10.87 14.40
N ARG A 161 9.88 -10.06 14.30
CA ARG A 161 10.68 -9.64 15.47
C ARG A 161 9.85 -8.78 16.44
N ARG A 162 9.06 -7.84 15.93
CA ARG A 162 8.15 -7.03 16.76
C ARG A 162 7.12 -7.90 17.48
N ARG A 163 6.52 -8.86 16.77
CA ARG A 163 5.54 -9.80 17.34
C ARG A 163 6.15 -10.62 18.46
N GLN A 164 7.33 -11.19 18.23
CA GLN A 164 8.02 -11.98 19.26
C GLN A 164 8.34 -11.13 20.50
N LYS A 165 8.73 -9.87 20.31
CA LYS A 165 8.98 -8.94 21.42
C LYS A 165 7.70 -8.68 22.24
N GLN A 166 6.57 -8.43 21.59
CA GLN A 166 5.28 -8.23 22.27
C GLN A 166 4.85 -9.47 23.05
N GLN A 167 4.96 -10.66 22.45
CA GLN A 167 4.63 -11.92 23.13
C GLN A 167 5.50 -12.15 24.38
N LYS A 168 6.81 -11.87 24.30
CA LYS A 168 7.72 -11.97 25.46
C LYS A 168 7.34 -10.99 26.57
N GLN A 169 6.97 -9.75 26.23
CA GLN A 169 6.54 -8.75 27.20
C GLN A 169 5.26 -9.17 27.92
N GLN A 170 4.28 -9.69 27.17
CA GLN A 170 3.02 -10.19 27.74
C GLN A 170 3.26 -11.39 28.69
N GLN A 171 4.16 -12.30 28.34
CA GLN A 171 4.52 -13.43 29.22
C GLN A 171 5.18 -12.97 30.53
N GLN A 172 6.08 -11.99 30.47
CA GLN A 172 6.75 -11.45 31.67
C GLN A 172 5.76 -10.74 32.60
N GLN A 173 4.83 -9.95 32.05
CA GLN A 173 3.78 -9.30 32.83
C GLN A 173 2.84 -10.32 33.49
N GLY A 174 2.48 -11.40 32.79
CA GLY A 174 1.66 -12.48 33.35
C GLY A 174 2.33 -13.18 34.54
N GLN A 175 3.64 -13.43 34.46
CA GLN A 175 4.40 -14.04 35.56
C GLN A 175 4.52 -13.13 36.78
N GLN A 176 4.77 -11.83 36.57
CA GLN A 176 4.81 -10.84 37.67
C GLN A 176 3.44 -10.66 38.34
N GLY A 177 2.35 -10.66 37.57
CA GLY A 177 0.99 -10.60 38.11
C GLY A 177 0.63 -11.79 39.00
N GLN A 178 1.02 -13.00 38.61
CA GLN A 178 0.81 -14.21 39.42
C GLN A 178 1.63 -14.20 40.73
N GLN A 179 2.90 -13.77 40.68
CA GLN A 179 3.73 -13.65 41.89
C GLN A 179 3.19 -12.57 42.85
N GLY A 180 2.67 -11.45 42.33
CA GLY A 180 2.03 -10.41 43.14
C GLY A 180 0.76 -10.88 43.87
N GLN A 181 -0.08 -11.67 43.20
CA GLN A 181 -1.28 -12.25 43.84
C GLN A 181 -0.94 -13.29 44.92
N GLN A 182 0.04 -14.16 44.68
CA GLN A 182 0.50 -15.13 45.69
C GLN A 182 1.11 -14.44 46.90
N GLY A 183 1.86 -13.34 46.71
CA GLY A 183 2.39 -12.52 47.79
C GLY A 183 1.33 -11.86 48.67
N GLN A 184 0.24 -11.36 48.07
CA GLN A 184 -0.89 -10.78 48.83
C GLN A 184 -1.71 -11.83 49.60
N GLN A 185 -1.98 -12.99 49.01
CA GLN A 185 -2.68 -14.08 49.71
C GLN A 185 -1.84 -14.64 50.87
N GLY A 186 -0.52 -14.72 50.72
CA GLY A 186 0.39 -15.13 51.80
C GLY A 186 0.38 -14.16 52.99
N GLN A 187 0.31 -12.85 52.75
CA GLN A 187 0.23 -11.85 53.82
C GLN A 187 -1.12 -11.83 54.54
N GLN A 188 -2.25 -11.99 53.83
CA GLN A 188 -3.58 -12.10 54.47
C GLN A 188 -3.73 -13.39 55.28
N GLY A 189 -3.15 -14.51 54.83
CA GLY A 189 -3.14 -15.77 55.57
C GLY A 189 -2.35 -15.71 56.88
N GLN A 190 -1.21 -15.00 56.90
CA GLN A 190 -0.42 -14.83 58.12
C GLN A 190 -1.08 -13.90 59.15
N GLN A 191 -1.75 -12.83 58.73
CA GLN A 191 -2.51 -11.97 59.65
C GLN A 191 -3.73 -12.68 60.26
N GLY A 192 -4.38 -13.59 59.51
CA GLY A 192 -5.50 -14.38 60.02
C GLY A 192 -5.10 -15.41 61.10
N GLN A 193 -3.92 -16.03 60.99
CA GLN A 193 -3.44 -17.00 62.00
C GLN A 193 -2.96 -16.35 63.30
N GLN A 194 -2.33 -15.17 63.24
CA GLN A 194 -1.93 -14.45 64.46
C GLN A 194 -3.14 -13.93 65.26
N GLY A 195 -4.26 -13.61 64.60
CA GLY A 195 -5.51 -13.22 65.28
C GLY A 195 -6.21 -14.35 66.05
N GLN A 196 -6.09 -15.61 65.61
CA GLN A 196 -6.71 -16.76 66.29
C GLN A 196 -5.88 -17.28 67.48
N GLN A 197 -4.54 -17.22 67.42
CA GLN A 197 -3.71 -17.62 68.56
C GLN A 197 -3.76 -16.63 69.73
N GLY A 198 -4.09 -15.36 69.48
CA GLY A 198 -4.28 -14.35 70.54
C GLY A 198 -5.55 -14.52 71.38
N GLN A 199 -6.58 -15.22 70.88
CA GLN A 199 -7.83 -15.44 71.62
C GLN A 199 -7.85 -16.73 72.46
N GLN A 200 -7.04 -17.73 72.13
CA GLN A 200 -6.98 -18.98 72.91
C GLN A 200 -6.06 -18.90 74.14
N GLY A 201 -5.19 -17.88 74.24
CA GLY A 201 -4.30 -17.68 75.40
C GLY A 201 -4.96 -17.05 76.63
N GLN A 202 -6.19 -16.53 76.53
CA GLN A 202 -6.85 -15.79 77.61
C GLN A 202 -7.90 -16.60 78.39
N GLN A 203 -8.19 -17.85 78.01
CA GLN A 203 -9.21 -18.68 78.68
C GLN A 203 -8.64 -19.77 79.61
N GLY A 204 -7.32 -19.78 79.86
CA GLY A 204 -6.65 -20.82 80.66
C GLY A 204 -6.23 -20.44 82.09
N GLN A 205 -6.60 -19.25 82.58
CA GLN A 205 -6.23 -18.79 83.94
C GLN A 205 -7.46 -18.26 84.69
N GLN A 206 -8.36 -19.13 85.11
CA GLN A 206 -9.28 -18.90 86.24
C GLN A 206 -9.53 -20.21 86.98
#